data_AF-A0A1B6IDG8-F1
#
_entry.id   AF-A0A1B6IDG8-F1
#
_cell.length_a   1.000
_cell.length_b   1.000
_cell.length_c   1.000
_cell.angle_alpha   90.00
_cell.angle_beta   90.00
_cell.angle_gamma   90.00
#
_symmetry.space_group_name_H-M   'P 1'
#
loop_
_entity.id
_entity.type
_entity.pdbx_description
1 polymer ?
#
loop_
_entity_poly.entity_id
_entity_poly.type
_entity_poly.pdbx_seq_one_letter_code
_entity_poly.pdbx_strand_id
1 'polypeptide(L)'
;MGRFFICLCLQRILLPISLVLGCVLRQNGLSFIYLLLLLYNPIVPVATVTTITGHAGRYLKAVIFFTVVNAVAQFAFQIVLLSYPPYGSIVSPNCGQMERWFRYGGLVRLDMIDPLDAVRILAPEVVMLAVSILVLVVCRALNHRRSDDDQLLPVISSPTSDAEQITQRRKYSMLTILGKYIVLASLCLAGILRPSVLSGVYFLVFLGTMTSWALNRDLAKGFAVLCRLLLLPVTAHIITIYLYQMQWFQELLPRNAPIARYLGLTALQTTNCHDPRSGHISDEEWASFVSPLALVWLYFMLWYESNMLINAPLIRGRESVYRKHSSRARSLFQDSLGSVTIADVAEENIKLE
;
A
#
# COMPACT_ATOMS: atom_id res chain seq x y z
N MET A 1 23.42 -0.96 -3.09
CA MET A 1 22.38 -0.15 -2.40
C MET A 1 21.45 0.56 -3.39
N GLY A 2 21.95 1.39 -4.31
CA GLY A 2 21.10 2.19 -5.21
C GLY A 2 20.07 1.41 -6.05
N ARG A 3 20.46 0.26 -6.64
CA ARG A 3 19.56 -0.57 -7.46
C ARG A 3 18.32 -1.08 -6.69
N PHE A 4 18.51 -1.53 -5.44
CA PHE A 4 17.40 -1.97 -4.58
C PHE A 4 16.46 -0.82 -4.22
N PHE A 5 17.02 0.37 -3.92
CA PHE A 5 16.24 1.56 -3.65
C PHE A 5 15.41 1.98 -4.88
N ILE A 6 15.96 1.88 -6.09
CA ILE A 6 15.22 2.15 -7.32
C ILE A 6 14.03 1.17 -7.46
N CYS A 7 14.25 -0.14 -7.30
CA CYS A 7 13.15 -1.12 -7.33
C CYS A 7 12.09 -0.85 -6.27
N LEU A 8 12.50 -0.43 -5.07
CA LEU A 8 11.60 -0.03 -3.99
C LEU A 8 10.76 1.19 -4.39
N CYS A 9 11.37 2.25 -4.91
CA CYS A 9 10.65 3.45 -5.36
C CYS A 9 9.68 3.14 -6.49
N LEU A 10 10.09 2.33 -7.47
CA LEU A 10 9.22 1.93 -8.58
C LEU A 10 7.99 1.16 -8.10
N GLN A 11 8.17 0.17 -7.23
CA GLN A 11 7.08 -0.70 -6.80
C GLN A 11 6.20 -0.09 -5.69
N ARG A 12 6.77 0.75 -4.82
CA ARG A 12 6.09 1.30 -3.62
C ARG A 12 5.62 2.73 -3.75
N ILE A 13 6.12 3.48 -4.73
CA ILE A 13 5.76 4.89 -4.93
C ILE A 13 5.16 5.07 -6.32
N LEU A 14 5.93 4.82 -7.38
CA LEU A 14 5.49 5.11 -8.75
C LEU A 14 4.25 4.30 -9.13
N LEU A 15 4.28 2.97 -8.91
CA LEU A 15 3.17 2.10 -9.28
C LEU A 15 1.88 2.42 -8.50
N PRO A 16 1.87 2.51 -7.15
CA PRO A 16 0.68 2.92 -6.42
C PRO A 16 0.14 4.30 -6.80
N ILE A 17 1.01 5.29 -7.03
CA ILE A 17 0.57 6.63 -7.46
C ILE A 17 -0.12 6.56 -8.82
N SER A 18 0.44 5.81 -9.78
CA SER A 18 -0.20 5.63 -11.09
C SER A 18 -1.57 4.95 -10.99
N LEU A 19 -1.70 3.92 -10.13
CA LEU A 19 -2.96 3.22 -9.89
C LEU A 19 -4.01 4.15 -9.24
N VAL A 20 -3.60 4.95 -8.26
CA VAL A 20 -4.47 5.97 -7.64
C VAL A 20 -4.92 6.99 -8.69
N LEU A 21 -4.00 7.49 -9.52
CA LEU A 21 -4.33 8.43 -10.58
C LEU A 21 -5.34 7.84 -11.56
N GLY A 22 -5.17 6.57 -11.96
CA GLY A 22 -6.13 5.86 -12.81
C GLY A 22 -7.53 5.76 -12.16
N CYS A 23 -7.59 5.52 -10.85
CA CYS A 23 -8.86 5.47 -10.11
C CYS A 23 -9.51 6.85 -9.93
N VAL A 24 -8.72 7.92 -9.76
CA VAL A 24 -9.21 9.29 -9.54
C VAL A 24 -9.70 9.93 -10.83
N LEU A 25 -8.96 9.74 -11.93
CA LEU A 25 -9.35 10.27 -13.24
C LEU A 25 -10.66 9.64 -13.70
N ARG A 26 -10.89 8.36 -13.37
CA ARG A 26 -12.04 7.61 -13.85
C ARG A 26 -12.53 6.57 -12.86
N GLN A 27 -13.75 6.78 -12.38
CA GLN A 27 -14.48 5.88 -11.49
C GLN A 27 -15.48 5.05 -12.31
N ASN A 28 -15.01 3.91 -12.83
CA ASN A 28 -15.79 2.95 -13.62
C ASN A 28 -15.44 1.49 -13.25
N GLY A 29 -16.14 0.53 -13.84
CA GLY A 29 -15.85 -0.89 -13.66
C GLY A 29 -14.42 -1.30 -14.03
N LEU A 30 -13.84 -0.75 -15.11
CA LEU A 30 -12.46 -1.09 -15.51
C LEU A 30 -11.41 -0.60 -14.51
N SER A 31 -11.54 0.61 -13.98
CA SER A 31 -10.65 1.15 -12.96
C SER A 31 -10.88 0.51 -11.58
N PHE A 32 -12.01 -0.17 -11.35
CA PHE A 32 -12.17 -1.00 -10.15
C PHE A 32 -11.10 -2.09 -10.07
N ILE A 33 -10.68 -2.64 -11.22
CA ILE A 33 -9.58 -3.60 -11.28
C ILE A 33 -8.28 -2.95 -10.80
N TYR A 34 -8.03 -1.69 -11.16
CA TYR A 34 -6.88 -0.92 -10.67
C TYR A 34 -6.93 -0.69 -9.16
N LEU A 35 -8.12 -0.46 -8.59
CA LEU A 35 -8.30 -0.35 -7.15
C LEU A 35 -7.94 -1.67 -6.44
N LEU A 36 -8.38 -2.82 -6.97
CA LEU A 36 -8.04 -4.12 -6.38
C LEU A 36 -6.54 -4.40 -6.44
N LEU A 37 -5.88 -4.07 -7.56
CA LEU A 37 -4.42 -4.17 -7.70
C LEU A 37 -3.69 -3.23 -6.74
N LEU A 38 -4.20 -2.00 -6.55
CA LEU A 38 -3.66 -1.04 -5.59
C LEU A 38 -3.72 -1.56 -4.15
N LEU A 39 -4.87 -2.12 -3.75
CA LEU A 39 -5.05 -2.72 -2.44
C LEU A 39 -4.17 -3.97 -2.26
N TYR A 40 -3.89 -4.72 -3.32
CA TYR A 40 -2.99 -5.88 -3.23
C TYR A 40 -1.50 -5.50 -3.18
N ASN A 41 -1.11 -4.34 -3.74
CA ASN A 41 0.29 -3.91 -3.85
C ASN A 41 1.13 -4.04 -2.56
N PRO A 42 0.72 -3.50 -1.39
CA PRO A 42 1.60 -3.47 -0.22
C PRO A 42 1.93 -4.87 0.32
N ILE A 43 1.11 -5.87 0.01
CA ILE A 43 1.31 -7.28 0.37
C ILE A 43 2.48 -7.91 -0.39
N VAL A 44 2.68 -7.50 -1.64
CA VAL A 44 3.68 -8.07 -2.53
C VAL A 44 5.08 -7.69 -2.05
N PRO A 45 6.05 -8.61 -1.92
CA PRO A 45 7.41 -8.27 -1.53
C PRO A 45 8.11 -7.43 -2.61
N VAL A 46 9.12 -6.65 -2.22
CA VAL A 46 9.92 -5.84 -3.16
C VAL A 46 10.67 -6.76 -4.12
N ALA A 47 10.73 -6.38 -5.41
CA ALA A 47 11.42 -7.13 -6.46
C ALA A 47 12.94 -7.20 -6.24
N THR A 48 13.42 -8.39 -5.88
CA THR A 48 14.83 -8.80 -5.79
C THR A 48 15.05 -9.99 -6.73
N VAL A 49 16.30 -10.43 -6.91
CA VAL A 49 16.66 -11.55 -7.82
C VAL A 49 15.82 -12.81 -7.58
N THR A 50 15.51 -13.13 -6.32
CA THR A 50 14.70 -14.29 -5.94
C THR A 50 13.19 -14.04 -5.99
N THR A 51 12.73 -12.82 -5.67
CA THR A 51 11.28 -12.54 -5.62
C THR A 51 10.71 -12.15 -6.99
N ILE A 52 11.54 -11.64 -7.91
CA ILE A 52 11.13 -11.25 -9.26
C ILE A 52 10.82 -12.45 -10.17
N THR A 53 11.41 -13.62 -9.90
CA THR A 53 11.03 -14.89 -10.53
C THR A 53 9.81 -15.51 -9.86
N GLY A 54 9.58 -15.18 -8.59
CA GLY A 54 8.48 -15.65 -7.77
C GLY A 54 7.22 -14.76 -7.79
N HIS A 55 6.75 -14.41 -6.60
CA HIS A 55 5.46 -13.76 -6.41
C HIS A 55 5.42 -12.31 -6.92
N ALA A 56 6.49 -11.53 -6.71
CA ALA A 56 6.54 -10.13 -7.13
C ALA A 56 6.49 -10.00 -8.67
N GLY A 57 7.20 -10.88 -9.38
CA GLY A 57 7.14 -10.93 -10.84
C GLY A 57 5.76 -11.32 -11.38
N ARG A 58 5.09 -12.29 -10.73
CA ARG A 58 3.72 -12.67 -11.08
C ARG A 58 2.74 -11.51 -10.91
N TYR A 59 2.84 -10.78 -9.80
CA TYR A 59 2.03 -9.57 -9.59
C TYR A 59 2.27 -8.51 -10.68
N LEU A 60 3.53 -8.16 -10.98
CA LEU A 60 3.81 -7.16 -12.02
C LEU A 60 3.33 -7.60 -13.41
N LYS A 61 3.46 -8.89 -13.74
CA LYS A 61 2.87 -9.46 -14.97
C LYS A 61 1.34 -9.38 -14.96
N ALA A 62 0.69 -9.65 -13.82
CA ALA A 62 -0.76 -9.55 -13.69
C ALA A 62 -1.25 -8.11 -13.87
N VAL A 63 -0.53 -7.11 -13.32
CA VAL A 63 -0.84 -5.69 -13.55
C VAL A 63 -0.82 -5.37 -15.05
N ILE A 64 0.23 -5.79 -15.77
CA ILE A 64 0.33 -5.60 -17.23
C ILE A 64 -0.80 -6.33 -17.96
N PHE A 65 -1.12 -7.56 -17.55
CA PHE A 65 -2.20 -8.32 -18.16
C PHE A 65 -3.53 -7.58 -18.05
N PHE A 66 -3.90 -7.12 -16.85
CA PHE A 66 -5.15 -6.39 -16.65
C PHE A 66 -5.16 -5.03 -17.36
N THR A 67 -4.05 -4.30 -17.42
CA THR A 67 -3.99 -3.03 -18.17
C THR A 67 -4.10 -3.25 -19.68
N VAL A 68 -3.49 -4.31 -20.23
CA VAL A 68 -3.65 -4.68 -21.64
C VAL A 68 -5.09 -5.08 -21.94
N VAL A 69 -5.72 -5.91 -21.08
CA VAL A 69 -7.13 -6.29 -21.25
C VAL A 69 -8.04 -5.06 -21.25
N ASN A 70 -7.83 -4.13 -20.32
CA ASN A 70 -8.62 -2.88 -20.26
C ASN A 70 -8.39 -2.00 -21.50
N ALA A 71 -7.14 -1.84 -21.93
CA ALA A 71 -6.80 -1.07 -23.14
C ALA A 71 -7.41 -1.70 -24.41
N VAL A 72 -7.33 -3.03 -24.56
CA VAL A 72 -7.95 -3.76 -25.66
C VAL A 72 -9.47 -3.65 -25.62
N ALA A 73 -10.09 -3.74 -24.44
CA ALA A 73 -11.54 -3.56 -24.30
C ALA A 73 -11.98 -2.16 -24.73
N GLN A 74 -11.25 -1.11 -24.34
CA GLN A 74 -11.49 0.25 -24.83
C GLN A 74 -11.37 0.33 -26.35
N PHE A 75 -10.25 -0.14 -26.90
CA PHE A 75 -9.96 -0.05 -28.32
C PHE A 75 -10.98 -0.83 -29.17
N ALA A 76 -11.29 -2.07 -28.77
CA ALA A 76 -12.28 -2.90 -29.43
C ALA A 76 -13.67 -2.26 -29.40
N PHE A 77 -14.07 -1.66 -28.28
CA PHE A 77 -15.33 -0.94 -28.18
C PHE A 77 -15.40 0.23 -29.18
N GLN A 78 -14.33 1.02 -29.31
CA GLN A 78 -14.30 2.11 -30.28
C GLN A 78 -14.40 1.61 -31.74
N ILE A 79 -13.76 0.48 -32.07
CA ILE A 79 -13.90 -0.16 -33.39
C ILE A 79 -15.35 -0.60 -33.65
N VAL A 80 -16.00 -1.20 -32.65
CA VAL A 80 -17.40 -1.60 -32.77
C VAL A 80 -18.27 -0.37 -33.04
N LEU A 81 -18.09 0.73 -32.32
CA LEU A 81 -18.86 1.97 -32.55
C LEU A 81 -18.65 2.55 -33.96
N LEU A 82 -17.43 2.46 -34.50
CA LEU A 82 -17.11 2.87 -35.87
C LEU A 82 -17.81 2.01 -36.93
N SER A 83 -18.11 0.74 -36.63
CA SER A 83 -18.77 -0.19 -37.56
C SER A 83 -20.28 0.08 -37.70
N TYR A 84 -20.86 0.88 -36.81
CA TYR A 84 -22.29 1.23 -36.81
C TYR A 84 -22.49 2.73 -37.10
N PRO A 85 -22.74 3.14 -38.37
CA PRO A 85 -23.07 4.52 -38.72
C PRO A 85 -24.56 4.86 -38.43
N PRO A 86 -24.90 6.08 -38.00
CA PRO A 86 -23.99 7.11 -37.48
C PRO A 86 -23.32 6.62 -36.19
N TYR A 87 -22.05 7.01 -35.98
CA TYR A 87 -21.15 6.45 -34.97
C TYR A 87 -21.86 6.13 -33.64
N GLY A 88 -21.79 4.86 -33.24
CA GLY A 88 -22.34 4.41 -31.96
C GLY A 88 -23.87 4.43 -31.87
N SER A 89 -24.58 4.20 -32.99
CA SER A 89 -26.05 4.06 -33.01
C SER A 89 -26.56 2.95 -32.08
N ILE A 90 -25.77 1.90 -31.84
CA ILE A 90 -26.07 0.79 -30.90
C ILE A 90 -26.19 1.25 -29.43
N VAL A 91 -25.57 2.39 -29.09
CA VAL A 91 -25.57 2.97 -27.74
C VAL A 91 -26.48 4.21 -27.67
N SER A 92 -27.23 4.48 -28.74
CA SER A 92 -28.29 5.49 -28.78
C SER A 92 -29.64 4.84 -28.48
N PRO A 93 -30.55 5.45 -27.67
CA PRO A 93 -30.48 6.77 -27.04
C PRO A 93 -29.72 6.79 -25.71
N ASN A 94 -29.34 8.00 -25.27
CA ASN A 94 -28.71 8.22 -23.96
C ASN A 94 -29.60 7.67 -22.84
N CYS A 95 -29.00 7.02 -21.84
CA CYS A 95 -29.66 6.31 -20.76
C CYS A 95 -30.52 5.10 -21.16
N GLY A 96 -30.40 4.62 -22.40
CA GLY A 96 -30.85 3.29 -22.79
C GLY A 96 -30.10 2.20 -22.03
N GLN A 97 -30.68 0.99 -21.96
CA GLN A 97 -30.13 -0.08 -21.13
C GLN A 97 -28.70 -0.48 -21.54
N MET A 98 -28.42 -0.56 -22.84
CA MET A 98 -27.08 -0.86 -23.35
C MET A 98 -26.06 0.23 -22.98
N GLU A 99 -26.45 1.50 -23.12
CA GLU A 99 -25.61 2.65 -22.76
C GLU A 99 -25.25 2.67 -21.28
N ARG A 100 -26.22 2.39 -20.39
CA ARG A 100 -25.96 2.29 -18.95
C ARG A 100 -24.95 1.21 -18.62
N TRP A 101 -25.11 0.00 -19.17
CA TRP A 101 -24.20 -1.11 -18.89
C TRP A 101 -22.78 -0.82 -19.38
N PHE A 102 -22.64 -0.32 -20.61
CA PHE A 102 -21.33 0.07 -21.14
C PHE A 102 -20.72 1.21 -20.32
N ARG A 103 -21.51 2.22 -19.92
CA ARG A 103 -21.07 3.32 -19.06
C ARG A 103 -20.65 2.85 -17.66
N TYR A 104 -21.35 1.90 -17.05
CA TYR A 104 -20.95 1.31 -15.76
C TYR A 104 -19.61 0.56 -15.87
N GLY A 105 -19.39 -0.15 -16.98
CA GLY A 105 -18.08 -0.70 -17.32
C GLY A 105 -17.04 0.38 -17.64
N GLY A 106 -17.50 1.56 -18.06
CA GLY A 106 -16.71 2.70 -18.47
C GLY A 106 -16.49 2.81 -19.98
N LEU A 107 -17.03 1.90 -20.77
CA LEU A 107 -17.00 1.99 -22.21
C LEU A 107 -17.95 3.12 -22.65
N VAL A 108 -17.38 4.26 -23.01
CA VAL A 108 -18.12 5.49 -23.36
C VAL A 108 -17.75 5.91 -24.78
N ARG A 109 -18.72 6.46 -25.51
CA ARG A 109 -18.55 6.98 -26.87
C ARG A 109 -17.69 8.26 -26.87
N LEU A 110 -16.91 8.46 -27.93
CA LEU A 110 -15.99 9.60 -28.08
C LEU A 110 -16.40 10.58 -29.18
N ASP A 111 -17.65 10.52 -29.66
CA ASP A 111 -18.17 11.47 -30.65
C ASP A 111 -18.18 12.89 -30.09
N MET A 112 -17.66 13.88 -30.83
CA MET A 112 -17.80 15.33 -30.54
C MET A 112 -17.59 15.74 -29.06
N ILE A 113 -16.56 15.17 -28.40
CA ILE A 113 -16.25 15.43 -26.98
C ILE A 113 -15.14 16.47 -26.83
N ASP A 114 -15.17 17.21 -25.72
CA ASP A 114 -14.08 18.11 -25.34
C ASP A 114 -12.77 17.33 -25.13
N PRO A 115 -11.61 17.91 -25.51
CA PRO A 115 -10.32 17.23 -25.45
C PRO A 115 -9.92 16.83 -24.02
N LEU A 116 -10.34 17.62 -23.01
CA LEU A 116 -10.05 17.32 -21.62
C LEU A 116 -10.77 16.04 -21.14
N ASP A 117 -12.04 15.87 -21.52
CA ASP A 117 -12.80 14.67 -21.18
C ASP A 117 -12.32 13.45 -21.97
N ALA A 118 -11.90 13.63 -23.23
CA ALA A 118 -11.23 12.57 -23.99
C ALA A 118 -9.95 12.09 -23.29
N VAL A 119 -9.11 13.01 -22.84
CA VAL A 119 -7.89 12.69 -22.07
C VAL A 119 -8.26 11.99 -20.77
N ARG A 120 -9.25 12.49 -20.02
CA ARG A 120 -9.70 11.87 -18.78
C ARG A 120 -10.14 10.42 -18.97
N ILE A 121 -10.82 10.11 -20.07
CA ILE A 121 -11.33 8.77 -20.39
C ILE A 121 -10.20 7.83 -20.80
N LEU A 122 -9.29 8.29 -21.68
CA LEU A 122 -8.27 7.45 -22.32
C LEU A 122 -6.93 7.38 -21.58
N ALA A 123 -6.52 8.45 -20.88
CA ALA A 123 -5.22 8.56 -20.23
C ALA A 123 -4.92 7.45 -19.22
N PRO A 124 -5.88 7.01 -18.37
CA PRO A 124 -5.61 5.92 -17.42
C PRO A 124 -5.05 4.66 -18.09
N GLU A 125 -5.57 4.27 -19.26
CA GLU A 125 -5.11 3.04 -19.93
C GLU A 125 -3.68 3.18 -20.47
N VAL A 126 -3.38 4.30 -21.14
CA VAL A 126 -2.07 4.55 -21.72
C VAL A 126 -1.00 4.71 -20.63
N VAL A 127 -1.29 5.52 -19.60
CA VAL A 127 -0.37 5.78 -18.49
C VAL A 127 -0.12 4.50 -17.71
N MET A 128 -1.17 3.74 -17.37
CA MET A 128 -1.02 2.50 -16.61
C MET A 128 -0.24 1.44 -17.37
N LEU A 129 -0.49 1.29 -18.68
CA LEU A 129 0.27 0.36 -19.52
C LEU A 129 1.75 0.76 -19.60
N ALA A 130 2.04 2.04 -19.87
CA ALA A 130 3.42 2.53 -19.94
C ALA A 130 4.17 2.37 -18.61
N VAL A 131 3.57 2.78 -17.49
CA VAL A 131 4.19 2.69 -16.15
C VAL A 131 4.38 1.24 -15.73
N SER A 132 3.40 0.36 -15.96
CA SER A 132 3.52 -1.05 -15.57
C SER A 132 4.61 -1.79 -16.36
N ILE A 133 4.75 -1.51 -17.67
CA ILE A 133 5.86 -2.03 -18.49
C ILE A 133 7.19 -1.47 -17.99
N LEU A 134 7.29 -0.15 -17.76
CA LEU A 134 8.50 0.50 -17.26
C LEU A 134 8.97 -0.14 -15.94
N VAL A 135 8.07 -0.28 -14.97
CA VAL A 135 8.37 -0.88 -13.67
C VAL A 135 8.89 -2.32 -13.85
N LEU A 136 8.23 -3.15 -14.65
CA LEU A 136 8.67 -4.53 -14.87
C LEU A 136 10.04 -4.60 -15.58
N VAL A 137 10.22 -3.84 -16.65
CA VAL A 137 11.45 -3.85 -17.46
C VAL A 137 12.62 -3.36 -16.63
N VAL A 138 12.48 -2.24 -15.92
CA VAL A 138 13.54 -1.69 -15.08
C VAL A 138 13.85 -2.63 -13.91
N CYS A 139 12.83 -3.15 -13.21
CA CYS A 139 13.07 -4.12 -12.13
C CYS A 139 13.76 -5.40 -12.63
N ARG A 140 13.44 -5.88 -13.83
CA ARG A 140 14.12 -7.03 -14.44
C ARG A 140 15.55 -6.70 -14.83
N ALA A 141 15.77 -5.60 -15.54
CA ALA A 141 17.10 -5.20 -15.98
C ALA A 141 18.07 -4.99 -14.80
N LEU A 142 17.59 -4.38 -13.71
CA LEU A 142 18.39 -4.17 -12.50
C LEU A 142 18.70 -5.47 -11.74
N ASN A 143 17.78 -6.42 -11.72
CA ASN A 143 17.95 -7.70 -11.02
C ASN A 143 18.69 -8.75 -11.85
N HIS A 144 18.57 -8.75 -13.18
CA HIS A 144 19.31 -9.66 -14.06
C HIS A 144 20.82 -9.34 -14.02
N ARG A 145 21.20 -8.06 -14.16
CA ARG A 145 22.60 -7.61 -14.00
C ARG A 145 23.21 -8.04 -12.67
N ARG A 146 22.41 -8.12 -11.60
CA ARG A 146 22.88 -8.56 -10.28
C ARG A 146 23.19 -10.05 -10.24
N SER A 147 22.42 -10.88 -10.95
CA SER A 147 22.69 -12.33 -11.04
C SER A 147 24.03 -12.61 -11.70
N ASP A 148 24.37 -11.85 -12.74
CA ASP A 148 25.65 -12.01 -13.46
C ASP A 148 26.83 -11.51 -12.60
N ASP A 149 26.66 -10.36 -11.92
CA ASP A 149 27.65 -9.82 -10.97
C ASP A 149 27.92 -10.79 -9.80
N ASP A 150 26.87 -11.42 -9.24
CA ASP A 150 26.96 -12.35 -8.10
C ASP A 150 27.55 -13.73 -8.50
N GLN A 151 27.47 -14.15 -9.78
CA GLN A 151 28.09 -15.39 -10.28
C GLN A 151 29.61 -15.26 -10.51
N LEU A 152 30.11 -14.05 -10.74
CA LEU A 152 31.53 -13.79 -11.02
C LEU A 152 32.36 -13.51 -9.75
N LEU A 153 31.72 -13.39 -8.59
CA LEU A 153 32.38 -13.12 -7.31
C LEU A 153 32.27 -14.35 -6.39
N PRO A 154 33.39 -14.98 -5.97
CA PRO A 154 33.32 -15.97 -4.91
C PRO A 154 32.82 -15.27 -3.64
N VAL A 155 31.78 -15.85 -3.03
CA VAL A 155 31.10 -15.35 -1.83
C VAL A 155 32.08 -15.31 -0.65
N ILE A 156 32.84 -14.23 -0.54
CA ILE A 156 33.43 -13.81 0.72
C ILE A 156 32.32 -13.01 1.41
N SER A 157 31.49 -13.69 2.20
CA SER A 157 30.65 -13.04 3.19
C SER A 157 31.59 -12.40 4.21
N SER A 158 31.94 -11.13 4.00
CA SER A 158 32.62 -10.36 5.03
C SER A 158 31.73 -10.34 6.27
N PRO A 159 32.22 -10.72 7.46
CA PRO A 159 31.48 -10.52 8.68
C PRO A 159 31.24 -9.02 8.81
N THR A 160 29.99 -8.59 8.66
CA THR A 160 29.59 -7.19 8.88
C THR A 160 30.08 -6.80 10.26
N SER A 161 30.91 -5.76 10.36
CA SER A 161 31.43 -5.31 11.65
C SER A 161 30.28 -5.05 12.63
N ASP A 162 30.48 -5.36 13.91
CA ASP A 162 29.44 -5.16 14.95
C ASP A 162 28.91 -3.71 14.95
N ALA A 163 29.76 -2.74 14.60
CA ALA A 163 29.41 -1.33 14.44
C ALA A 163 28.37 -1.09 13.32
N GLU A 164 28.45 -1.83 12.22
CA GLU A 164 27.51 -1.74 11.10
C GLU A 164 26.15 -2.35 11.48
N GLN A 165 26.14 -3.48 12.20
CA GLN A 165 24.91 -4.08 12.71
C GLN A 165 24.21 -3.18 13.74
N ILE A 166 24.97 -2.56 14.65
CA ILE A 166 24.44 -1.59 15.63
C ILE A 166 23.82 -0.38 14.91
N THR A 167 24.49 0.14 13.89
CA THR A 167 24.00 1.27 13.10
C THR A 167 22.71 0.92 12.35
N GLN A 168 22.65 -0.26 11.73
CA GLN A 168 21.44 -0.75 11.07
C GLN A 168 20.30 -0.91 12.08
N ARG A 169 20.55 -1.53 13.23
CA ARG A 169 19.56 -1.71 14.30
C ARG A 169 19.00 -0.37 14.80
N ARG A 170 19.86 0.65 14.94
CA ARG A 170 19.45 2.01 15.32
C ARG A 170 18.56 2.63 14.24
N LYS A 171 18.89 2.47 12.96
CA LYS A 171 18.05 2.93 11.83
C LYS A 171 16.67 2.26 11.83
N TYR A 172 16.61 0.94 11.98
CA TYR A 172 15.33 0.21 12.07
C TYR A 172 14.51 0.64 13.28
N SER A 173 15.15 0.81 14.45
CA SER A 173 14.48 1.31 15.66
C SER A 173 13.86 2.69 15.43
N MET A 174 14.62 3.63 14.85
CA MET A 174 14.11 4.97 14.51
C MET A 174 12.97 4.91 13.50
N LEU A 175 13.06 4.05 12.48
CA LEU A 175 12.00 3.88 11.49
C LEU A 175 10.72 3.33 12.11
N THR A 176 10.80 2.37 13.04
CA THR A 176 9.63 1.87 13.76
C THR A 176 9.01 2.90 14.72
N ILE A 177 9.83 3.77 15.32
CA ILE A 177 9.31 4.86 16.17
C ILE A 177 8.58 5.88 15.30
N LEU A 178 9.20 6.32 14.20
CA LEU A 178 8.63 7.27 13.27
C LEU A 178 7.34 6.74 12.63
N GLY A 179 7.31 5.45 12.27
CA GLY A 179 6.16 4.76 11.70
C GLY A 179 4.91 4.86 12.58
N LYS A 180 5.05 4.65 13.90
CA LYS A 180 3.94 4.84 14.86
C LYS A 180 3.33 6.23 14.80
N TYR A 181 4.16 7.27 14.81
CA TYR A 181 3.68 8.66 14.74
C TYR A 181 2.98 8.95 13.42
N ILE A 182 3.51 8.46 12.30
CA ILE A 182 2.89 8.62 10.98
C ILE A 182 1.53 7.93 10.94
N VAL A 183 1.41 6.71 11.49
CA VAL A 183 0.12 5.99 11.56
C VAL A 183 -0.89 6.73 12.44
N LEU A 184 -0.48 7.23 13.61
CA LEU A 184 -1.37 7.98 14.50
C LEU A 184 -1.86 9.28 13.84
N ALA A 185 -0.96 10.03 13.18
CA ALA A 185 -1.34 11.21 12.42
C ALA A 185 -2.31 10.86 11.27
N SER A 186 -2.07 9.74 10.58
CA SER A 186 -2.92 9.26 9.49
C SER A 186 -4.32 8.85 9.96
N LEU A 187 -4.42 8.19 11.12
CA LEU A 187 -5.70 7.83 11.75
C LEU A 187 -6.49 9.08 12.15
N CYS A 188 -5.81 10.08 12.73
CA CYS A 188 -6.42 11.37 13.06
C CYS A 188 -6.94 12.05 11.80
N LEU A 189 -6.09 12.20 10.77
CA LEU A 189 -6.44 12.84 9.50
C LEU A 189 -7.66 12.15 8.83
N ALA A 190 -7.64 10.83 8.71
CA ALA A 190 -8.75 10.07 8.14
C ALA A 190 -10.04 10.18 8.99
N GLY A 191 -9.92 10.31 10.32
CA GLY A 191 -11.03 10.47 11.24
C GLY A 191 -11.71 11.84 11.15
N ILE A 192 -10.94 12.92 10.96
CA ILE A 192 -11.46 14.30 10.97
C ILE A 192 -11.90 14.80 9.60
N LEU A 193 -11.29 14.34 8.49
CA LEU A 193 -11.55 14.88 7.15
C LEU A 193 -13.01 14.72 6.73
N ARG A 194 -13.65 13.61 7.11
CA ARG A 194 -15.07 13.40 6.87
C ARG A 194 -15.73 12.71 8.05
N PRO A 195 -16.48 13.42 8.91
CA PRO A 195 -17.15 12.79 10.04
C PRO A 195 -18.22 11.81 9.55
N SER A 196 -18.09 10.56 9.98
CA SER A 196 -18.99 9.44 9.69
C SER A 196 -18.85 8.38 10.79
N VAL A 197 -19.71 7.36 10.80
CA VAL A 197 -19.60 6.26 11.77
C VAL A 197 -18.28 5.51 11.59
N LEU A 198 -17.89 5.24 10.33
CA LEU A 198 -16.63 4.55 10.02
C LEU A 198 -15.40 5.42 10.35
N SER A 199 -15.44 6.71 10.03
CA SER A 199 -14.39 7.66 10.41
C SER A 199 -14.26 7.80 11.93
N GLY A 200 -15.38 7.71 12.65
CA GLY A 200 -15.44 7.68 14.10
C GLY A 200 -14.66 6.51 14.69
N VAL A 201 -14.68 5.33 14.05
CA VAL A 201 -13.85 4.18 14.48
C VAL A 201 -12.36 4.52 14.41
N TYR A 202 -11.90 5.12 13.31
CA TYR A 202 -10.49 5.50 13.16
C TYR A 202 -10.09 6.57 14.19
N PHE A 203 -10.96 7.55 14.42
CA PHE A 203 -10.76 8.61 15.40
C PHE A 203 -10.73 8.07 16.85
N LEU A 204 -11.63 7.15 17.21
CA LEU A 204 -11.65 6.51 18.53
C LEU A 204 -10.41 5.64 18.77
N VAL A 205 -9.94 4.93 17.74
CA VAL A 205 -8.68 4.18 17.86
C VAL A 205 -7.49 5.13 18.04
N PHE A 206 -7.43 6.23 17.29
CA PHE A 206 -6.44 7.27 17.50
C PHE A 206 -6.49 7.83 18.93
N LEU A 207 -7.67 8.20 19.42
CA LEU A 207 -7.81 8.69 20.79
C LEU A 207 -7.40 7.64 21.82
N GLY A 208 -7.89 6.41 21.72
CA GLY A 208 -7.55 5.34 22.67
C GLY A 208 -6.06 5.00 22.70
N THR A 209 -5.38 5.06 21.56
CA THR A 209 -3.93 4.84 21.47
C THR A 209 -3.13 6.02 22.04
N MET A 210 -3.52 7.26 21.75
CA MET A 210 -2.93 8.46 22.34
C MET A 210 -3.14 8.53 23.85
N THR A 211 -4.34 8.20 24.34
CA THR A 211 -4.65 8.14 25.77
C THR A 211 -3.83 7.04 26.44
N SER A 212 -3.73 5.85 25.85
CA SER A 212 -2.88 4.78 26.39
C SER A 212 -1.41 5.21 26.52
N TRP A 213 -0.93 5.97 25.54
CA TRP A 213 0.42 6.53 25.57
C TRP A 213 0.58 7.60 26.66
N ALA A 214 -0.42 8.48 26.84
CA ALA A 214 -0.44 9.47 27.92
C ALA A 214 -0.47 8.83 29.32
N LEU A 215 -1.06 7.63 29.44
CA LEU A 215 -1.05 6.82 30.66
C LEU A 215 0.24 5.98 30.84
N ASN A 216 1.28 6.25 30.05
CA ASN A 216 2.58 5.57 30.09
C ASN A 216 2.49 4.04 29.90
N ARG A 217 1.52 3.56 29.10
CA ARG A 217 1.43 2.14 28.70
C ARG A 217 2.22 1.90 27.43
N ASP A 218 2.95 0.79 27.38
CA ASP A 218 3.75 0.43 26.21
C ASP A 218 2.89 -0.03 25.02
N LEU A 219 2.93 0.73 23.92
CA LEU A 219 2.38 0.33 22.63
C LEU A 219 3.34 -0.65 21.94
N ALA A 220 3.27 -1.91 22.34
CA ALA A 220 4.02 -3.02 21.77
C ALA A 220 3.18 -3.81 20.76
N LYS A 221 3.25 -5.14 20.77
CA LYS A 221 2.57 -6.04 19.82
C LYS A 221 1.05 -5.81 19.70
N GLY A 222 0.40 -5.36 20.78
CA GLY A 222 -1.04 -5.06 20.76
C GLY A 222 -1.41 -3.98 19.74
N PHE A 223 -0.56 -2.96 19.57
CA PHE A 223 -0.77 -1.93 18.55
C PHE A 223 -0.63 -2.49 17.14
N ALA A 224 0.33 -3.40 16.91
CA ALA A 224 0.50 -4.05 15.60
C ALA A 224 -0.72 -4.91 15.22
N VAL A 225 -1.28 -5.64 16.18
CA VAL A 225 -2.52 -6.42 15.98
C VAL A 225 -3.70 -5.48 15.69
N LEU A 226 -3.83 -4.38 16.44
CA LEU A 226 -4.86 -3.38 16.21
C LEU A 226 -4.78 -2.78 14.80
N CYS A 227 -3.58 -2.38 14.35
CA CYS A 227 -3.36 -1.92 12.98
C CYS A 227 -3.74 -2.97 11.94
N ARG A 228 -3.44 -4.25 12.22
CA ARG A 228 -3.79 -5.37 11.33
C ARG A 228 -5.31 -5.57 11.24
N LEU A 229 -6.02 -5.48 12.36
CA LEU A 229 -7.48 -5.60 12.42
C LEU A 229 -8.17 -4.43 11.70
N LEU A 230 -7.62 -3.21 11.83
CA LEU A 230 -8.15 -2.01 11.17
C LEU A 230 -8.02 -2.03 9.64
N LEU A 231 -7.15 -2.86 9.06
CA LEU A 231 -7.05 -2.95 7.59
C LEU A 231 -8.38 -3.37 6.96
N LEU A 232 -9.12 -4.30 7.58
CA LEU A 232 -10.37 -4.81 7.03
C LEU A 232 -11.44 -3.70 6.90
N PRO A 233 -11.82 -2.96 7.96
CA PRO A 233 -12.79 -1.88 7.84
C PRO A 233 -12.30 -0.75 6.93
N VAL A 234 -11.00 -0.42 6.93
CA VAL A 234 -10.45 0.60 6.02
C VAL A 234 -10.58 0.17 4.56
N THR A 235 -10.22 -1.07 4.23
CA THR A 235 -10.38 -1.61 2.87
C THR A 235 -11.83 -1.64 2.44
N ALA A 236 -12.75 -2.11 3.29
CA ALA A 236 -14.18 -2.10 3.01
C ALA A 236 -14.71 -0.67 2.79
N HIS A 237 -14.25 0.29 3.57
CA HIS A 237 -14.62 1.70 3.44
C HIS A 237 -14.14 2.30 2.11
N ILE A 238 -12.88 2.05 1.71
CA ILE A 238 -12.34 2.48 0.41
C ILE A 238 -13.14 1.90 -0.75
N ILE A 239 -13.43 0.59 -0.71
CA ILE A 239 -14.23 -0.08 -1.75
C ILE A 239 -15.63 0.53 -1.81
N THR A 240 -16.28 0.75 -0.66
CA THR A 240 -17.64 1.32 -0.61
C THR A 240 -17.68 2.73 -1.18
N ILE A 241 -16.72 3.60 -0.81
CA ILE A 241 -16.62 4.96 -1.36
C ILE A 241 -16.41 4.94 -2.87
N TYR A 242 -15.56 4.04 -3.36
CA TYR A 242 -15.29 3.91 -4.79
C TYR A 242 -16.52 3.42 -5.55
N LEU A 243 -17.19 2.38 -5.05
CA LEU A 243 -18.45 1.89 -5.63
C LEU A 243 -19.51 2.99 -5.65
N TYR A 244 -19.51 3.89 -4.67
CA TYR A 244 -20.46 5.03 -4.60
C TYR A 244 -20.19 6.13 -5.60
N GLN A 245 -19.00 6.14 -6.22
CA GLN A 245 -18.77 6.99 -7.39
C GLN A 245 -19.39 6.40 -8.67
N MET A 246 -19.72 5.11 -8.68
CA MET A 246 -20.43 4.50 -9.80
C MET A 246 -21.88 4.95 -9.81
N GLN A 247 -22.35 5.34 -10.98
CA GLN A 247 -23.74 5.79 -11.14
C GLN A 247 -24.77 4.76 -10.67
N TRP A 248 -24.59 3.46 -10.97
CA TRP A 248 -25.55 2.44 -10.57
C TRP A 248 -25.75 2.38 -9.04
N PHE A 249 -24.70 2.67 -8.27
CA PHE A 249 -24.79 2.64 -6.80
C PHE A 249 -25.41 3.93 -6.27
N GLN A 250 -25.21 5.07 -6.94
CA GLN A 250 -25.91 6.33 -6.65
C GLN A 250 -27.41 6.26 -6.98
N GLU A 251 -27.79 5.49 -8.02
CA GLU A 251 -29.20 5.22 -8.36
C GLU A 251 -29.86 4.31 -7.30
N LEU A 252 -29.13 3.30 -6.81
CA LEU A 252 -29.62 2.41 -5.75
C LEU A 252 -29.71 3.13 -4.39
N LEU A 253 -28.73 3.98 -4.09
CA LEU A 253 -28.60 4.68 -2.82
C LEU A 253 -28.51 6.19 -3.06
N PRO A 254 -29.65 6.91 -3.07
CA PRO A 254 -29.65 8.34 -3.38
C PRO A 254 -28.93 9.13 -2.29
N ARG A 255 -28.30 10.25 -2.71
CA ARG A 255 -27.53 11.17 -1.85
C ARG A 255 -28.25 11.61 -0.57
N ASN A 256 -29.58 11.73 -0.63
CA ASN A 256 -30.40 12.20 0.49
C ASN A 256 -30.67 11.12 1.55
N ALA A 257 -30.27 9.87 1.30
CA ALA A 257 -30.48 8.78 2.23
C ALA A 257 -29.62 8.96 3.50
N PRO A 258 -30.18 8.71 4.71
CA PRO A 258 -29.44 8.88 5.97
C PRO A 258 -28.24 7.93 6.04
N ILE A 259 -28.35 6.75 5.45
CA ILE A 259 -27.27 5.75 5.39
C ILE A 259 -26.05 6.24 4.59
N ALA A 260 -26.25 7.04 3.54
CA ALA A 260 -25.15 7.66 2.81
C ALA A 260 -24.34 8.59 3.73
N ARG A 261 -25.03 9.35 4.60
CA ARG A 261 -24.38 10.22 5.60
C ARG A 261 -23.66 9.42 6.69
N TYR A 262 -24.28 8.35 7.22
CA TYR A 262 -23.65 7.52 8.26
C TYR A 262 -22.38 6.84 7.79
N LEU A 263 -22.32 6.42 6.53
CA LEU A 263 -21.15 5.82 5.91
C LEU A 263 -20.16 6.86 5.33
N GLY A 264 -20.47 8.16 5.40
CA GLY A 264 -19.60 9.21 4.87
C GLY A 264 -19.51 9.24 3.34
N LEU A 265 -20.53 8.74 2.65
CA LEU A 265 -20.59 8.61 1.19
C LEU A 265 -20.97 9.93 0.53
N THR A 266 -20.06 10.47 -0.29
CA THR A 266 -20.33 11.61 -1.17
C THR A 266 -20.12 11.27 -2.62
N ALA A 267 -21.07 11.70 -3.45
CA ALA A 267 -20.96 11.62 -4.90
C ALA A 267 -20.11 12.81 -5.37
N LEU A 268 -18.83 12.58 -5.59
CA LEU A 268 -17.87 13.61 -6.06
C LEU A 268 -18.05 13.91 -7.54
N GLN A 269 -18.53 12.91 -8.28
CA GLN A 269 -18.86 13.02 -9.69
C GLN A 269 -20.25 12.46 -9.93
N THR A 270 -21.00 13.15 -10.77
CA THR A 270 -22.32 12.75 -11.24
C THR A 270 -22.35 12.78 -12.76
N THR A 271 -23.08 11.84 -13.35
CA THR A 271 -23.28 11.71 -14.80
C THR A 271 -24.74 11.89 -15.12
N ASN A 272 -25.02 12.64 -16.19
CA ASN A 272 -26.39 12.97 -16.61
C ASN A 272 -26.82 12.17 -17.84
N CYS A 273 -28.13 12.03 -18.02
CA CYS A 273 -28.69 11.41 -19.22
C CYS A 273 -28.70 12.34 -20.45
N HIS A 274 -28.50 13.64 -20.26
CA HIS A 274 -28.42 14.57 -21.38
C HIS A 274 -27.11 14.38 -22.16
N ASP A 275 -26.00 14.30 -21.44
CA ASP A 275 -24.69 13.96 -21.98
C ASP A 275 -23.97 12.99 -21.04
N PRO A 276 -23.81 11.71 -21.43
CA PRO A 276 -23.14 10.71 -20.60
C PRO A 276 -21.62 10.82 -20.62
N ARG A 277 -21.06 11.64 -21.51
CA ARG A 277 -19.63 11.79 -21.75
C ARG A 277 -19.00 12.78 -20.78
N SER A 278 -19.74 13.83 -20.42
CA SER A 278 -19.30 14.86 -19.49
C SER A 278 -19.66 14.50 -18.05
N GLY A 279 -18.64 14.47 -17.19
CA GLY A 279 -18.80 14.20 -15.77
C GLY A 279 -18.87 15.48 -14.96
N HIS A 280 -20.01 15.80 -14.37
CA HIS A 280 -20.14 16.99 -13.53
C HIS A 280 -19.49 16.73 -12.17
N ILE A 281 -18.46 17.51 -11.85
CA ILE A 281 -17.79 17.52 -10.55
C ILE A 281 -18.68 18.30 -9.59
N SER A 282 -18.97 17.73 -8.42
CA SER A 282 -19.82 18.37 -7.42
C SER A 282 -19.10 19.52 -6.69
N ASP A 283 -19.83 20.58 -6.35
CA ASP A 283 -19.35 21.69 -5.51
C ASP A 283 -19.28 21.32 -4.02
N GLU A 284 -18.59 20.23 -3.69
CA GLU A 284 -18.36 19.79 -2.31
C GLU A 284 -17.11 20.44 -1.72
N GLU A 285 -17.03 20.46 -0.39
CA GLU A 285 -15.82 20.94 0.30
C GLU A 285 -14.59 20.12 -0.12
N TRP A 286 -13.43 20.79 -0.21
CA TRP A 286 -12.16 20.16 -0.60
C TRP A 286 -11.82 18.91 0.25
N ALA A 287 -12.24 18.89 1.51
CA ALA A 287 -12.04 17.76 2.42
C ALA A 287 -12.72 16.47 1.91
N SER A 288 -13.86 16.60 1.23
CA SER A 288 -14.57 15.48 0.58
C SER A 288 -13.74 14.82 -0.53
N PHE A 289 -12.94 15.61 -1.26
CA PHE A 289 -12.06 15.10 -2.31
C PHE A 289 -10.78 14.47 -1.75
N VAL A 290 -10.28 14.99 -0.63
CA VAL A 290 -9.06 14.49 0.02
C VAL A 290 -9.34 13.25 0.87
N SER A 291 -10.54 13.10 1.43
CA SER A 291 -10.91 11.99 2.32
C SER A 291 -10.63 10.59 1.73
N PRO A 292 -11.03 10.26 0.48
CA PRO A 292 -10.71 8.96 -0.12
C PRO A 292 -9.20 8.71 -0.26
N LEU A 293 -8.43 9.75 -0.60
CA LEU A 293 -6.97 9.67 -0.72
C LEU A 293 -6.31 9.47 0.65
N ALA A 294 -6.82 10.12 1.69
CA ALA A 294 -6.36 9.93 3.06
C ALA A 294 -6.63 8.51 3.57
N LEU A 295 -7.75 7.88 3.17
CA LEU A 295 -8.04 6.48 3.50
C LEU A 295 -7.08 5.52 2.78
N VAL A 296 -6.78 5.75 1.50
CA VAL A 296 -5.77 4.96 0.77
C VAL A 296 -4.40 5.13 1.44
N TRP A 297 -4.01 6.36 1.78
CA TRP A 297 -2.78 6.61 2.53
C TRP A 297 -2.75 5.85 3.87
N LEU A 298 -3.83 5.96 4.66
CA LEU A 298 -3.98 5.25 5.92
C LEU A 298 -3.84 3.72 5.73
N TYR A 299 -4.45 3.16 4.70
CA TYR A 299 -4.35 1.74 4.37
C TYR A 299 -2.88 1.30 4.17
N PHE A 300 -2.10 2.05 3.39
CA PHE A 300 -0.68 1.75 3.19
C PHE A 300 0.12 1.87 4.48
N MET A 301 -0.12 2.93 5.28
CA MET A 301 0.60 3.14 6.54
C MET A 301 0.29 2.04 7.57
N LEU A 302 -0.98 1.65 7.72
CA LEU A 302 -1.39 0.55 8.60
C LEU A 302 -0.74 -0.78 8.18
N TRP A 303 -0.69 -1.05 6.87
CA TRP A 303 -0.06 -2.28 6.38
C TRP A 303 1.44 -2.29 6.68
N TYR A 304 2.17 -1.23 6.32
CA TYR A 304 3.62 -1.20 6.53
C TYR A 304 3.98 -1.23 8.01
N GLU A 305 3.30 -0.45 8.85
CA GLU A 305 3.59 -0.43 10.28
C GLU A 305 3.25 -1.78 10.94
N SER A 306 2.09 -2.36 10.65
CA SER A 306 1.74 -3.69 11.19
C SER A 306 2.76 -4.75 10.77
N ASN A 307 3.18 -4.74 9.50
CA ASN A 307 4.16 -5.68 8.97
C ASN A 307 5.54 -5.46 9.58
N MET A 308 5.97 -4.20 9.77
CA MET A 308 7.24 -3.88 10.41
C MET A 308 7.23 -4.28 11.89
N LEU A 309 6.17 -4.01 12.64
CA LEU A 309 6.10 -4.36 14.07
C LEU A 309 5.95 -5.86 14.33
N ILE A 310 5.25 -6.60 13.46
CA ILE A 310 5.09 -8.06 13.59
C ILE A 310 6.41 -8.77 13.25
N ASN A 311 7.08 -8.35 12.18
CA ASN A 311 8.30 -8.99 11.70
C ASN A 311 9.59 -8.39 12.30
N ALA A 312 9.49 -7.31 13.09
CA ALA A 312 10.65 -6.76 13.79
C ALA A 312 11.22 -7.85 14.71
N PRO A 313 12.53 -8.17 14.61
CA PRO A 313 13.16 -9.08 15.56
C PRO A 313 13.00 -8.43 16.93
N LEU A 314 12.22 -9.09 17.79
CA LEU A 314 11.90 -8.57 19.11
C LEU A 314 13.19 -8.08 19.76
N ILE A 315 13.23 -6.80 20.11
CA ILE A 315 14.24 -6.26 21.01
C ILE A 315 13.92 -6.81 22.41
N ARG A 316 13.94 -8.13 22.57
CA ARG A 316 13.96 -8.81 23.86
C ARG A 316 15.43 -9.01 24.21
N GLY A 317 16.08 -7.88 24.51
CA GLY A 317 17.51 -7.86 24.77
C GLY A 317 17.97 -6.76 25.70
N ARG A 318 17.07 -6.05 26.39
CA ARG A 318 17.49 -5.19 27.52
C ARG A 318 17.78 -6.02 28.77
N GLU A 319 17.29 -7.25 28.86
CA GLU A 319 17.58 -8.17 29.97
C GLU A 319 18.71 -9.19 29.68
N SER A 320 19.09 -9.43 28.42
CA SER A 320 20.12 -10.43 28.10
C SER A 320 21.54 -9.86 27.96
N VAL A 321 21.71 -8.55 27.71
CA VAL A 321 23.04 -7.92 27.62
C VAL A 321 23.67 -7.71 29.00
N TYR A 322 22.88 -7.52 30.05
CA TYR A 322 23.37 -7.53 31.44
C TYR A 322 23.45 -8.94 32.05
N ARG A 323 22.90 -9.95 31.37
CA ARG A 323 22.93 -11.36 31.80
C ARG A 323 23.88 -12.22 30.95
N LYS A 324 24.83 -11.60 30.26
CA LYS A 324 26.11 -12.28 30.00
C LYS A 324 26.88 -12.23 31.31
N HIS A 325 26.49 -13.14 32.21
CA HIS A 325 27.27 -13.45 33.39
C HIS A 325 28.70 -13.65 32.92
N SER A 326 29.61 -12.87 33.47
CA SER A 326 31.01 -13.23 33.62
C SER A 326 31.04 -14.64 34.24
N SER A 327 31.11 -15.68 33.41
CA SER A 327 31.55 -17.02 33.82
C SER A 327 33.08 -17.05 33.87
N ARG A 328 33.68 -16.07 34.53
CA ARG A 328 34.91 -16.30 35.28
C ARG A 328 34.45 -16.63 36.68
N ALA A 329 34.34 -17.93 36.97
CA ALA A 329 34.25 -18.38 38.36
C ALA A 329 35.57 -17.96 39.03
N ARG A 330 35.57 -16.80 39.69
CA ARG A 330 36.64 -16.41 40.60
C ARG A 330 36.44 -17.22 41.88
N SER A 331 37.19 -18.30 42.04
CA SER A 331 37.29 -18.97 43.34
C SER A 331 38.21 -18.12 44.23
N LEU A 332 37.67 -17.64 45.35
CA LEU A 332 38.45 -17.01 46.41
C LEU A 332 39.00 -18.12 47.31
N PHE A 333 40.32 -18.23 47.38
CA PHE A 333 40.97 -19.11 48.35
C PHE A 333 41.48 -18.23 49.49
N GLN A 334 41.08 -18.55 50.72
CA GLN A 334 41.54 -17.89 51.94
C GLN A 334 42.34 -18.90 52.75
N ASP A 335 43.63 -18.65 52.89
CA ASP A 335 44.52 -19.53 53.66
C ASP A 335 44.29 -19.32 55.17
N SER A 336 44.71 -20.29 55.99
CA SER A 336 44.56 -20.27 57.45
C SER A 336 45.28 -19.11 58.16
N LEU A 337 46.06 -18.31 57.42
CA LEU A 337 46.74 -17.09 57.87
C LEU A 337 46.01 -15.80 57.45
N GLY A 338 44.84 -15.90 56.82
CA GLY A 338 43.97 -14.75 56.50
C GLY A 338 44.28 -14.02 55.19
N SER A 339 45.23 -14.49 54.39
CA SER A 339 45.51 -13.96 53.05
C SER A 339 44.50 -14.47 52.01
N VAL A 340 44.05 -13.60 51.10
CA VAL A 340 43.07 -13.92 50.04
C VAL A 340 43.73 -13.72 48.68
N THR A 341 43.76 -14.78 47.86
CA THR A 341 44.27 -14.72 46.48
C THR A 341 43.17 -14.99 45.46
N ILE A 342 43.24 -14.30 44.31
CA ILE A 342 42.28 -14.42 43.20
C ILE A 342 42.99 -15.12 42.04
N ALA A 343 42.56 -16.34 41.70
CA ALA A 343 43.06 -17.05 40.52
C ALA A 343 42.02 -17.00 39.38
N ASP A 344 42.45 -16.59 38.20
CA ASP A 344 41.67 -16.69 36.95
C ASP A 344 41.95 -18.06 36.32
N VAL A 345 40.99 -19.00 36.38
CA VAL A 345 41.11 -20.30 35.71
C VAL A 345 40.77 -20.14 34.23
N ALA A 346 41.71 -20.51 33.35
CA ALA A 346 41.45 -20.67 31.92
C ALA A 346 41.01 -22.12 31.64
N GLU A 347 39.85 -22.31 31.02
CA GLU A 347 39.35 -23.63 30.61
C GLU A 347 40.19 -24.15 29.43
N GLU A 348 41.03 -25.15 29.70
CA GLU A 348 41.78 -25.88 28.68
C GLU A 348 40.88 -27.00 28.12
N ASN A 349 40.57 -26.95 26.82
CA ASN A 349 39.73 -27.93 26.13
C ASN A 349 40.44 -29.29 26.07
N ILE A 350 39.94 -30.28 26.81
CA ILE A 350 40.37 -31.68 26.69
C ILE A 350 39.76 -32.28 25.42
N LYS A 351 40.61 -32.63 24.44
CA LYS A 351 40.26 -33.55 23.35
C LYS A 351 40.23 -34.98 23.91
N LEU A 352 39.14 -35.71 23.66
CA LEU A 352 39.07 -37.15 23.86
C LEU A 352 39.24 -37.83 22.50
N GLU A 353 40.20 -38.75 22.43
CA GLU A 353 40.38 -39.75 21.37
C GLU A 353 39.20 -40.72 21.26
#